data_AF-A0A9D1M741-F1
#
_entry.id   AF-A0A9D1M741-F1
#
_cell.length_a   1.000
_cell.length_b   1.000
_cell.length_c   1.000
_cell.angle_alpha   90.00
_cell.angle_beta   90.00
_cell.angle_gamma   90.00
#
_symmetry.space_group_name_H-M   'P 1'
#
loop_
_entity.id
_entity.type
_entity.pdbx_description
1 polymer ?
#
loop_
_entity_poly.entity_id
_entity_poly.type
_entity_poly.pdbx_seq_one_letter_code
_entity_poly.pdbx_strand_id
1 'polypeptide(L)'
;MAESLRTDTTRLPRSIDSRGNLMTSDSRWWCSGFFPGSLWYLYELTGQDSLRVLAESFTRRVEREKFTTNNHDVGFMIYCSFGNGYRLTRNASYPEVMLTAARSLSTRYNPKIGLIRSWDSHKQRWQYPVIVDNMMNLELLMWATRYSRDSSFYKIAVSHADKTAENHYRPDNSCYHVVSYDPKTGKPEKKETGQGYADESSWARGQAWG
;
A
#
# COMPACT_ATOMS: atom_id res chain seq x y z
N MET A 1 20.48 -8.81 8.26
CA MET A 1 19.81 -7.74 7.49
C MET A 1 19.57 -6.47 8.32
N ALA A 2 18.86 -6.53 9.45
CA ALA A 2 18.64 -5.34 10.29
C ALA A 2 19.96 -4.74 10.81
N GLU A 3 20.85 -5.59 11.33
CA GLU A 3 22.14 -5.18 11.91
C GLU A 3 23.06 -4.48 10.89
N SER A 4 23.13 -5.01 9.67
CA SER A 4 23.93 -4.43 8.58
C SER A 4 23.46 -3.04 8.14
N LEU A 5 22.23 -2.64 8.52
CA LEU A 5 21.64 -1.32 8.22
C LEU A 5 21.34 -0.51 9.47
N ARG A 6 21.94 -0.88 10.61
CA ARG A 6 21.66 -0.23 11.90
C ARG A 6 22.08 1.24 11.90
N THR A 7 23.20 1.57 11.26
CA THR A 7 23.77 2.92 11.22
C THR A 7 23.27 3.76 10.04
N ASP A 8 22.92 3.13 8.91
CA ASP A 8 22.33 3.83 7.76
C ASP A 8 20.81 3.90 7.90
N THR A 9 20.34 5.00 8.48
CA THR A 9 18.91 5.26 8.74
C THR A 9 18.11 5.64 7.49
N THR A 10 18.75 5.76 6.32
CA THR A 10 18.07 6.12 5.07
C THR A 10 17.69 4.90 4.22
N ARG A 11 18.16 3.71 4.59
CA ARG A 11 18.01 2.49 3.81
C ARG A 11 17.12 1.47 4.49
N LEU A 12 16.41 0.69 3.67
CA LEU A 12 15.59 -0.45 4.08
C LEU A 12 15.98 -1.70 3.27
N PRO A 13 15.89 -2.91 3.85
CA PRO A 13 16.06 -4.16 3.11
C PRO A 13 15.03 -4.28 1.98
N ARG A 14 15.48 -4.73 0.81
CA ARG A 14 14.62 -4.91 -0.37
C ARG A 14 14.52 -6.38 -0.77
N SER A 15 15.64 -6.97 -1.14
CA SER A 15 15.74 -8.31 -1.68
C SER A 15 17.18 -8.80 -1.59
N ILE A 16 17.42 -10.06 -1.94
CA ILE A 16 18.75 -10.59 -2.18
C ILE A 16 18.94 -10.73 -3.69
N ASP A 17 20.08 -10.28 -4.23
CA ASP A 17 20.40 -10.45 -5.64
C ASP A 17 20.83 -11.90 -5.95
N SER A 18 21.06 -12.21 -7.24
CA SER A 18 21.49 -13.55 -7.66
C SER A 18 22.87 -13.97 -7.15
N ARG A 19 23.64 -13.04 -6.57
CA ARG A 19 24.97 -13.27 -6.00
C ARG A 19 24.95 -13.36 -4.46
N GLY A 20 23.77 -13.27 -3.84
CA GLY A 20 23.62 -13.32 -2.38
C GLY A 20 23.79 -11.98 -1.68
N ASN A 21 23.92 -10.86 -2.41
CA ASN A 21 24.08 -9.54 -1.80
C ASN A 21 22.75 -8.94 -1.39
N LEU A 22 22.75 -8.25 -0.25
CA LEU A 22 21.60 -7.48 0.20
C LEU A 22 21.38 -6.26 -0.69
N MET A 23 20.27 -6.29 -1.43
CA MET A 23 19.74 -5.10 -2.10
C MET A 23 18.94 -4.29 -1.09
N THR A 24 19.12 -2.97 -1.13
CA THR A 24 18.39 -2.03 -0.29
C THR A 24 17.58 -1.05 -1.14
N SER A 25 16.61 -0.38 -0.51
CA SER A 25 15.87 0.74 -1.06
C SER A 25 15.92 1.92 -0.11
N ASP A 26 15.49 3.09 -0.58
CA ASP A 26 15.04 4.15 0.32
C ASP A 26 13.56 3.93 0.67
N SER A 27 12.96 4.88 1.39
CA SER A 27 11.56 4.78 1.80
C SER A 27 10.55 4.97 0.67
N ARG A 28 10.94 5.54 -0.49
CA ARG A 28 10.01 5.78 -1.62
C ARG A 28 9.57 4.49 -2.31
N TRP A 29 10.30 3.39 -2.09
CA TRP A 29 9.92 2.10 -2.62
C TRP A 29 8.64 1.60 -1.95
N TRP A 30 7.66 1.15 -2.73
CA TRP A 30 6.32 0.79 -2.26
C TRP A 30 6.30 -0.29 -1.16
N CYS A 31 7.31 -1.17 -1.13
CA CYS A 31 7.48 -2.21 -0.12
C CYS A 31 8.17 -1.72 1.17
N SER A 32 8.50 -0.43 1.31
CA SER A 32 9.31 0.07 2.42
C SER A 32 8.68 -0.16 3.81
N GLY A 33 7.35 -0.29 3.89
CA GLY A 33 6.66 -0.60 5.14
C GLY A 33 6.72 -2.07 5.57
N PHE A 34 7.10 -3.02 4.70
CA PHE A 34 7.04 -4.44 5.01
C PHE A 34 8.10 -4.91 6.00
N PHE A 35 9.33 -4.41 5.87
CA PHE A 35 10.41 -4.79 6.78
C PHE A 35 10.15 -4.32 8.23
N PRO A 36 9.82 -3.04 8.51
CA PRO A 36 9.40 -2.64 9.85
C PRO A 36 8.16 -3.39 10.33
N GLY A 37 7.17 -3.65 9.46
CA GLY A 37 6.01 -4.47 9.83
C GLY A 37 6.39 -5.88 10.29
N SER A 38 7.35 -6.52 9.60
CA SER A 38 7.87 -7.84 9.99
C SER A 38 8.57 -7.79 11.35
N LEU A 39 9.34 -6.74 11.63
CA LEU A 39 9.97 -6.55 12.95
C LEU A 39 8.93 -6.38 14.07
N TRP A 40 7.82 -5.68 13.80
CA TRP A 40 6.70 -5.58 14.75
C TRP A 40 6.07 -6.95 15.03
N TYR A 41 5.86 -7.78 14.00
CA TYR A 41 5.35 -9.15 14.21
C TYR A 41 6.34 -10.03 14.98
N LEU A 42 7.64 -9.92 14.73
CA LEU A 42 8.65 -10.66 15.49
C LEU A 42 8.69 -10.20 16.96
N TYR A 43 8.54 -8.90 17.22
CA TYR A 43 8.40 -8.38 18.57
C TYR A 43 7.15 -8.93 19.27
N GLU A 44 5.99 -8.89 18.60
CA GLU A 44 4.73 -9.46 19.12
C GLU A 44 4.86 -10.96 19.46
N LEU A 45 5.55 -11.73 18.62
CA LEU A 45 5.74 -13.16 18.82
C LEU A 45 6.67 -13.49 20.00
N THR A 46 7.71 -12.68 20.22
CA THR A 46 8.83 -13.04 21.11
C THR A 46 8.92 -12.22 22.38
N GLY A 47 8.30 -11.03 22.42
CA GLY A 47 8.44 -10.05 23.50
C GLY A 47 9.84 -9.42 23.62
N GLN A 48 10.77 -9.69 22.72
CA GLN A 48 12.15 -9.20 22.85
C GLN A 48 12.25 -7.70 22.55
N ASP A 49 12.69 -6.91 23.54
CA ASP A 49 12.77 -5.45 23.41
C ASP A 49 13.74 -4.98 22.31
N SER A 50 14.79 -5.76 22.03
CA SER A 50 15.72 -5.49 20.92
C SER A 50 15.00 -5.41 19.57
N LEU A 51 13.96 -6.23 19.35
CA LEU A 51 13.15 -6.20 18.14
C LEU A 51 12.23 -4.99 18.11
N ARG A 52 11.66 -4.58 19.26
CA ARG A 52 10.89 -3.32 19.36
C ARG A 52 11.74 -2.12 18.97
N VAL A 53 12.96 -2.01 19.50
CA VAL A 53 13.89 -0.91 19.20
C VAL A 53 14.23 -0.89 17.70
N LEU A 54 14.46 -2.05 17.08
CA LEU A 54 14.66 -2.13 15.64
C LEU A 54 13.40 -1.74 14.86
N ALA A 55 12.23 -2.23 15.25
CA ALA A 55 10.97 -1.93 14.59
C ALA A 55 10.68 -0.43 14.62
N GLU A 56 10.84 0.24 15.77
CA GLU A 56 10.70 1.69 15.91
C GLU A 56 11.68 2.46 15.02
N SER A 57 12.95 2.01 14.97
CA SER A 57 13.97 2.62 14.12
C SER A 57 13.61 2.53 12.64
N PHE A 58 13.21 1.35 12.16
CA PHE A 58 12.86 1.13 10.75
C PHE A 58 11.52 1.77 10.38
N THR A 59 10.53 1.80 11.28
CA THR A 59 9.26 2.51 11.09
C THR A 59 9.49 4.01 10.88
N ARG A 60 10.40 4.63 11.65
CA ARG A 60 10.71 6.05 11.47
C ARG A 60 11.28 6.38 10.08
N ARG A 61 11.99 5.44 9.46
CA ARG A 61 12.60 5.65 8.13
C ARG A 61 11.57 5.90 7.04
N VAL A 62 10.34 5.41 7.21
CA VAL A 62 9.26 5.56 6.23
C VAL A 62 8.30 6.71 6.54
N GLU A 63 8.52 7.48 7.60
CA GLU A 63 7.59 8.53 8.03
C GLU A 63 7.32 9.57 6.93
N ARG A 64 8.34 9.92 6.14
CA ARG A 64 8.22 10.92 5.06
C ARG A 64 7.15 10.56 4.03
N GLU A 65 6.83 9.28 3.90
CA GLU A 65 5.89 8.73 2.93
C GLU A 65 4.42 8.98 3.33
N LYS A 66 4.17 9.52 4.54
CA LYS A 66 2.85 10.05 4.91
C LYS A 66 2.37 11.18 3.99
N PHE A 67 3.28 11.81 3.26
CA PHE A 67 2.99 12.86 2.29
C PHE A 67 2.87 12.37 0.85
N THR A 68 2.94 11.05 0.61
CA THR A 68 2.93 10.48 -0.74
C THR A 68 1.55 10.61 -1.38
N THR A 69 1.47 11.37 -2.48
CA THR A 69 0.23 11.63 -3.24
C THR A 69 0.29 11.15 -4.69
N ASN A 70 1.42 10.58 -5.14
CA ASN A 70 1.67 10.20 -6.53
C ASN A 70 1.51 8.70 -6.84
N ASN A 71 1.29 7.87 -5.81
CA ASN A 71 0.96 6.45 -5.94
C ASN A 71 0.04 6.00 -4.79
N HIS A 72 -0.57 4.82 -4.93
CA HIS A 72 -1.56 4.31 -3.98
C HIS A 72 -0.97 3.45 -2.84
N ASP A 73 0.31 3.09 -2.90
CA ASP A 73 0.96 2.14 -1.97
C ASP A 73 1.19 2.70 -0.56
N VAL A 74 0.61 3.86 -0.25
CA VAL A 74 0.71 4.55 1.04
C VAL A 74 0.25 3.64 2.20
N GLY A 75 -0.75 2.79 1.97
CA GLY A 75 -1.19 1.79 2.93
C GLY A 75 -0.11 0.77 3.25
N PHE A 76 0.53 0.18 2.23
CA PHE A 76 1.67 -0.72 2.43
C PHE A 76 2.83 -0.05 3.16
N MET A 77 3.14 1.19 2.80
CA MET A 77 4.29 1.92 3.36
C MET A 77 4.05 2.32 4.82
N ILE A 78 2.90 2.90 5.13
CA ILE A 78 2.61 3.51 6.43
C ILE A 78 1.80 2.57 7.34
N TYR A 79 0.79 1.88 6.83
CA TYR A 79 -0.08 1.07 7.69
C TYR A 79 0.61 -0.22 8.17
N CYS A 80 1.41 -0.88 7.31
CA CYS A 80 2.22 -2.03 7.74
C CYS A 80 3.26 -1.66 8.80
N SER A 81 3.76 -0.43 8.79
CA SER A 81 4.81 0.07 9.69
C SER A 81 4.23 0.76 10.95
N PHE A 82 3.68 1.96 10.79
CA PHE A 82 3.10 2.75 11.88
C PHE A 82 1.82 2.13 12.45
N GLY A 83 1.01 1.46 11.61
CA GLY A 83 -0.22 0.79 12.07
C GLY A 83 0.07 -0.33 13.05
N ASN A 84 1.00 -1.22 12.73
CA ASN A 84 1.46 -2.26 13.65
C ASN A 84 2.13 -1.69 14.90
N GLY A 85 3.00 -0.68 14.73
CA GLY A 85 3.63 -0.02 15.86
C GLY A 85 2.62 0.59 16.83
N TYR A 86 1.56 1.24 16.33
CA TYR A 86 0.52 1.84 17.17
C TYR A 86 -0.32 0.77 17.87
N ARG A 87 -0.67 -0.31 17.14
CA ARG A 87 -1.42 -1.45 17.67
C ARG A 87 -0.73 -2.05 18.90
N LEU A 88 0.59 -2.18 18.86
CA LEU A 88 1.39 -2.84 19.90
C LEU A 88 1.85 -1.92 21.02
N THR A 89 2.20 -0.67 20.71
CA THR A 89 2.85 0.23 21.69
C THR A 89 1.97 1.37 22.17
N ARG A 90 0.85 1.65 21.47
CA ARG A 90 0.02 2.84 21.70
C ARG A 90 0.79 4.16 21.64
N ASN A 91 1.91 4.21 20.92
CA ASN A 91 2.69 5.43 20.75
C ASN A 91 1.81 6.57 20.19
N ALA A 92 1.63 7.62 21.00
CA ALA A 92 0.71 8.72 20.71
C ALA A 92 1.09 9.56 19.48
N SER A 93 2.33 9.46 19.00
CA SER A 93 2.77 10.18 17.78
C SER A 93 2.33 9.49 16.48
N TYR A 94 2.04 8.19 16.51
CA TYR A 94 1.78 7.40 15.29
C TYR A 94 0.42 7.68 14.64
N PRO A 95 -0.67 7.94 15.38
CA PRO A 95 -1.94 8.26 14.77
C PRO A 95 -1.91 9.45 13.81
N GLU A 96 -1.18 10.52 14.14
CA GLU A 96 -1.11 11.69 13.26
C GLU A 96 -0.35 11.40 11.95
N VAL A 97 0.66 10.53 12.01
CA VAL A 97 1.34 10.03 10.81
C VAL A 97 0.37 9.27 9.91
N MET A 98 -0.39 8.33 10.48
CA MET A 98 -1.36 7.53 9.73
C MET A 98 -2.54 8.35 9.21
N LEU A 99 -3.04 9.33 9.96
CA LEU A 99 -4.11 10.22 9.50
C LEU A 99 -3.64 11.11 8.35
N THR A 100 -2.41 11.63 8.41
CA THR A 100 -1.80 12.37 7.30
C THR A 100 -1.67 11.50 6.07
N ALA A 101 -1.16 10.27 6.22
CA ALA A 101 -1.06 9.29 5.14
C ALA A 101 -2.43 8.95 4.52
N ALA A 102 -3.47 8.76 5.34
CA ALA A 102 -4.83 8.53 4.88
C ALA A 102 -5.36 9.73 4.08
N ARG A 103 -5.13 10.96 4.54
CA ARG A 103 -5.46 12.18 3.78
C ARG A 103 -4.74 12.23 2.44
N SER A 104 -3.44 11.95 2.41
CA SER A 104 -2.64 11.91 1.19
C SER A 104 -3.12 10.84 0.20
N LEU A 105 -3.43 9.62 0.66
CA LEU A 105 -4.01 8.56 -0.16
C LEU A 105 -5.37 8.99 -0.74
N SER A 106 -6.23 9.59 0.07
CA SER A 106 -7.55 10.09 -0.35
C SER A 106 -7.48 11.14 -1.45
N THR A 107 -6.39 11.91 -1.59
CA THR A 107 -6.24 12.88 -2.70
C THR A 107 -6.23 12.23 -4.08
N ARG A 108 -5.95 10.91 -4.15
CA ARG A 108 -5.93 10.15 -5.39
C ARG A 108 -7.30 9.60 -5.78
N TYR A 109 -8.30 9.72 -4.91
CA TYR A 109 -9.68 9.34 -5.18
C TYR A 109 -10.34 10.33 -6.15
N ASN A 110 -10.98 9.80 -7.20
CA ASN A 110 -11.82 10.60 -8.08
C ASN A 110 -13.30 10.27 -7.81
N PRO A 111 -14.12 11.19 -7.27
CA PRO A 111 -15.51 10.92 -6.92
C PRO A 111 -16.41 10.61 -8.13
N LYS A 112 -16.05 11.06 -9.33
CA LYS A 112 -16.80 10.74 -10.56
C LYS A 112 -16.55 9.30 -11.00
N ILE A 113 -15.32 8.82 -10.81
CA ILE A 113 -14.92 7.46 -11.18
C ILE A 113 -15.23 6.50 -10.03
N GLY A 114 -15.21 6.95 -8.78
CA GLY A 114 -15.45 6.12 -7.59
C GLY A 114 -14.25 5.25 -7.19
N LEU A 115 -13.04 5.57 -7.67
CA LEU A 115 -11.83 4.77 -7.47
C LEU A 115 -10.65 5.65 -7.06
N ILE A 116 -9.60 5.00 -6.55
CA ILE A 116 -8.30 5.61 -6.21
C ILE A 116 -7.35 5.27 -7.36
N ARG A 117 -6.69 6.27 -7.94
CA ARG A 117 -5.74 6.04 -9.03
C ARG A 117 -4.47 5.36 -8.52
N SER A 118 -4.02 4.29 -9.17
CA SER A 118 -2.87 3.51 -8.68
C SER A 118 -1.52 4.22 -8.88
N TRP A 119 -1.28 4.83 -10.04
CA TRP A 119 -0.06 5.60 -10.34
C TRP A 119 -0.31 6.70 -11.39
N ASP A 120 0.71 7.53 -11.65
CA ASP A 120 0.62 8.67 -12.56
C ASP A 120 1.42 8.50 -13.87
N SER A 121 2.22 7.43 -13.97
CA SER A 121 3.02 7.08 -15.15
C SER A 121 2.20 6.35 -16.25
N HIS A 122 2.82 6.18 -17.42
CA HIS A 122 2.24 5.43 -18.56
C HIS A 122 0.88 5.94 -19.07
N LYS A 123 0.66 7.26 -19.05
CA LYS A 123 -0.60 7.90 -19.49
C LYS A 123 -1.01 7.59 -20.93
N GLN A 124 -0.04 7.21 -21.78
CA GLN A 124 -0.32 6.78 -23.16
C GLN A 124 -0.94 5.38 -23.23
N ARG A 125 -0.72 4.56 -22.19
CA ARG A 125 -1.29 3.21 -22.09
C ARG A 125 -2.62 3.21 -21.32
N TRP A 126 -2.67 3.92 -20.20
CA TRP A 126 -3.83 3.96 -19.30
C TRP A 126 -4.19 5.39 -18.89
N GLN A 127 -5.47 5.74 -19.00
CA GLN A 127 -5.97 7.08 -18.65
C GLN A 127 -6.18 7.25 -17.15
N TYR A 128 -6.77 6.25 -16.49
CA TYR A 128 -6.96 6.20 -15.04
C TYR A 128 -6.76 4.76 -14.56
N PRO A 129 -5.50 4.32 -14.36
CA PRO A 129 -5.19 2.94 -14.00
C PRO A 129 -5.55 2.66 -12.53
N VAL A 130 -6.19 1.50 -12.32
CA VAL A 130 -6.46 0.90 -11.00
C VAL A 130 -5.99 -0.54 -11.00
N ILE A 131 -5.20 -0.94 -10.02
CA ILE A 131 -4.72 -2.32 -9.85
C ILE A 131 -5.36 -3.03 -8.68
N VAL A 132 -5.43 -4.36 -8.74
CA VAL A 132 -6.02 -5.19 -7.68
C VAL A 132 -5.33 -5.00 -6.33
N ASP A 133 -4.01 -4.76 -6.34
CA ASP A 133 -3.17 -4.49 -5.17
C ASP A 133 -3.67 -3.26 -4.37
N ASN A 134 -4.42 -2.37 -5.03
CA ASN A 134 -4.97 -1.17 -4.42
C ASN A 134 -5.99 -1.50 -3.32
N MET A 135 -6.60 -2.69 -3.34
CA MET A 135 -7.49 -3.20 -2.28
C MET A 135 -6.80 -3.27 -0.92
N MET A 136 -5.54 -3.69 -0.88
CA MET A 136 -4.78 -3.84 0.36
C MET A 136 -4.49 -2.49 1.04
N ASN A 137 -4.51 -1.40 0.27
CA ASN A 137 -4.24 -0.06 0.79
C ASN A 137 -5.46 0.59 1.45
N LEU A 138 -6.66 0.02 1.27
CA LEU A 138 -7.90 0.54 1.82
C LEU A 138 -8.00 0.38 3.34
N GLU A 139 -7.25 -0.56 3.94
CA GLU A 139 -7.27 -0.79 5.38
C GLU A 139 -6.81 0.44 6.18
N LEU A 140 -5.86 1.22 5.62
CA LEU A 140 -5.45 2.52 6.18
C LEU A 140 -6.63 3.49 6.30
N LEU A 141 -7.48 3.56 5.27
CA LEU A 141 -8.66 4.42 5.25
C LEU A 141 -9.72 3.93 6.24
N MET A 142 -9.94 2.62 6.32
CA MET A 142 -10.84 2.02 7.30
C MET A 142 -10.39 2.29 8.74
N TRP A 143 -9.10 2.19 9.02
CA TRP A 143 -8.53 2.58 10.31
C TRP A 143 -8.73 4.07 10.60
N ALA A 144 -8.48 4.94 9.62
CA ALA A 144 -8.62 6.38 9.76
C ALA A 144 -10.07 6.77 10.10
N THR A 145 -11.09 6.14 9.49
CA THR A 145 -12.49 6.34 9.89
C THR A 145 -12.74 5.92 11.33
N ARG A 146 -12.27 4.73 11.74
CA ARG A 146 -12.50 4.26 13.12
C ARG A 146 -11.87 5.20 14.15
N TYR A 147 -10.68 5.71 13.87
CA TYR A 147 -9.93 6.58 14.78
C TYR A 147 -10.49 8.00 14.82
N SER A 148 -10.69 8.64 13.67
CA SER A 148 -11.08 10.06 13.57
C SER A 148 -12.59 10.30 13.60
N ARG A 149 -13.40 9.26 13.40
CA ARG A 149 -14.85 9.34 13.15
C ARG A 149 -15.23 10.07 11.85
N ASP A 150 -14.27 10.40 11.01
CA ASP A 150 -14.55 10.93 9.67
C ASP A 150 -15.01 9.80 8.73
N SER A 151 -16.28 9.89 8.31
CA SER A 151 -16.90 8.95 7.38
C SER A 151 -16.36 9.05 5.94
N SER A 152 -15.63 10.12 5.60
CA SER A 152 -15.10 10.33 4.24
C SER A 152 -14.17 9.19 3.80
N PHE A 153 -13.26 8.73 4.69
CA PHE A 153 -12.33 7.64 4.38
C PHE A 153 -13.06 6.32 4.10
N TYR A 154 -14.08 5.99 4.91
CA TYR A 154 -14.92 4.82 4.70
C TYR A 154 -15.66 4.87 3.37
N LYS A 155 -16.27 6.00 3.02
CA LYS A 155 -16.99 6.16 1.75
C LYS A 155 -16.07 5.96 0.55
N ILE A 156 -14.84 6.50 0.61
CA ILE A 156 -13.81 6.28 -0.42
C ILE A 156 -13.44 4.81 -0.51
N ALA A 157 -13.16 4.16 0.62
CA ALA A 157 -12.74 2.76 0.65
C ALA A 157 -13.82 1.80 0.13
N VAL A 158 -15.07 1.98 0.56
CA VAL A 158 -16.20 1.16 0.09
C VAL A 158 -16.46 1.38 -1.39
N SER A 159 -16.50 2.65 -1.85
CA SER A 159 -16.66 2.94 -3.28
C SER A 159 -15.57 2.28 -4.12
N HIS A 160 -14.32 2.28 -3.64
CA HIS A 160 -13.22 1.63 -4.33
C HIS A 160 -13.39 0.12 -4.39
N ALA A 161 -13.72 -0.51 -3.26
CA ALA A 161 -13.90 -1.95 -3.15
C ALA A 161 -15.04 -2.44 -4.05
N ASP A 162 -16.20 -1.78 -3.99
CA ASP A 162 -17.39 -2.16 -4.77
C ASP A 162 -17.10 -2.12 -6.28
N LYS A 163 -16.45 -1.05 -6.74
CA LYS A 163 -16.08 -0.93 -8.17
C LYS A 163 -14.98 -1.88 -8.60
N THR A 164 -14.06 -2.22 -7.71
CA THR A 164 -13.04 -3.24 -7.98
C THR A 164 -13.70 -4.62 -8.11
N ALA A 165 -14.62 -4.96 -7.21
CA ALA A 165 -15.39 -6.20 -7.29
C ALA A 165 -16.18 -6.31 -8.61
N GLU A 166 -16.81 -5.22 -9.06
CA GLU A 166 -17.56 -5.18 -10.32
C GLU A 166 -16.67 -5.36 -11.56
N ASN A 167 -15.46 -4.79 -11.58
CA ASN A 167 -14.71 -4.59 -12.81
C ASN A 167 -13.43 -5.41 -12.92
N HIS A 168 -12.76 -5.73 -11.81
CA HIS A 168 -11.51 -6.51 -11.82
C HIS A 168 -11.74 -8.01 -11.89
N TYR A 169 -12.92 -8.51 -11.50
CA TYR A 169 -13.20 -9.94 -11.48
C TYR A 169 -13.86 -10.42 -12.77
N ARG A 170 -13.46 -11.61 -13.19
CA ARG A 170 -14.06 -12.37 -14.29
C ARG A 170 -15.15 -13.31 -13.72
N PRO A 171 -16.04 -13.85 -14.58
CA PRO A 171 -17.09 -14.78 -14.14
C PRO A 171 -16.58 -16.05 -13.44
N ASP A 172 -15.32 -16.44 -13.66
CA ASP A 172 -14.67 -17.58 -13.02
C ASP A 172 -13.94 -17.24 -11.70
N ASN A 173 -14.16 -16.03 -11.18
CA ASN A 173 -13.49 -15.45 -10.02
C ASN A 173 -11.98 -15.19 -10.16
N SER A 174 -11.40 -15.36 -11.35
CA SER A 174 -10.05 -14.85 -11.60
C SER A 174 -10.09 -13.32 -11.77
N CYS A 175 -9.07 -12.62 -11.29
CA CYS A 175 -8.98 -11.16 -11.41
C CYS A 175 -8.03 -10.71 -12.53
N TYR A 176 -8.34 -9.57 -13.16
CA TYR A 176 -7.36 -8.80 -13.92
C TYR A 176 -6.38 -8.13 -12.96
N HIS A 177 -5.17 -7.83 -13.45
CA HIS A 177 -4.23 -7.03 -12.68
C HIS A 177 -4.59 -5.55 -12.77
N VAL A 178 -4.77 -5.00 -13.98
CA VAL A 178 -5.02 -3.56 -14.20
C VAL A 178 -6.37 -3.36 -14.90
N VAL A 179 -7.19 -2.44 -14.40
CA VAL A 179 -8.34 -1.89 -15.12
C VAL A 179 -8.14 -0.38 -15.27
N SER A 180 -8.19 0.12 -16.49
CA SER A 180 -8.12 1.56 -16.79
C SER A 180 -9.53 2.10 -17.05
N TYR A 181 -9.79 3.31 -16.59
CA TYR A 181 -11.09 3.97 -16.71
C TYR A 181 -10.98 5.25 -17.53
N ASP A 182 -12.02 5.56 -18.30
CA ASP A 182 -12.18 6.84 -18.98
C ASP A 182 -12.51 7.93 -17.93
N PRO A 183 -11.67 8.98 -17.77
CA PRO A 183 -11.92 10.03 -16.79
C PRO A 183 -13.18 10.86 -17.05
N LYS A 184 -13.68 10.89 -18.29
CA LYS A 184 -14.89 11.63 -18.67
C LYS A 184 -16.14 10.84 -18.32
N THR A 185 -16.18 9.53 -18.55
CA THR A 185 -17.40 8.72 -18.36
C THR A 185 -17.39 7.89 -17.08
N GLY A 186 -16.21 7.63 -16.51
CA GLY A 186 -16.03 6.74 -15.35
C GLY A 186 -16.20 5.25 -15.66
N LYS A 187 -16.29 4.89 -16.96
CA LYS A 187 -16.43 3.51 -17.41
C LYS A 187 -15.07 2.86 -17.64
N PRO A 188 -14.94 1.54 -17.43
CA PRO A 188 -13.72 0.82 -17.79
C PRO A 188 -13.50 0.92 -19.31
N GLU A 189 -12.29 1.26 -19.72
CA GLU A 189 -11.87 1.31 -21.14
C GLU A 189 -10.92 0.17 -21.52
N LYS A 190 -10.17 -0.38 -20.55
CA LYS A 190 -9.19 -1.46 -20.77
C LYS A 190 -9.07 -2.35 -19.53
N LYS A 191 -8.86 -3.64 -19.76
CA LYS A 191 -8.52 -4.62 -18.73
C LYS A 191 -7.29 -5.39 -19.20
N GLU A 192 -6.17 -5.23 -18.49
CA GLU A 192 -4.85 -5.67 -18.94
C GLU A 192 -4.01 -6.19 -17.76
N THR A 193 -2.77 -6.57 -18.06
CA THR A 193 -1.75 -6.86 -17.07
C THR A 193 -0.50 -6.00 -17.21
N GLY A 194 0.09 -5.67 -16.06
CA GLY A 194 1.44 -5.10 -15.96
C GLY A 194 2.51 -6.11 -15.54
N GLN A 195 2.14 -7.31 -15.08
CA GLN A 195 3.06 -8.29 -14.45
C GLN A 195 2.70 -9.76 -14.67
N GLY A 196 1.50 -10.06 -15.18
CA GLY A 196 1.07 -11.40 -15.55
C GLY A 196 1.61 -11.82 -16.92
N TYR A 197 1.39 -13.08 -17.29
CA TYR A 197 1.85 -13.65 -18.55
C TYR A 197 1.16 -13.02 -19.77
N ALA A 198 -0.16 -12.81 -19.68
CA ALA A 198 -1.01 -12.18 -20.69
C ALA A 198 -2.15 -11.40 -20.02
N ASP A 199 -2.87 -10.54 -20.76
CA ASP A 199 -3.98 -9.74 -20.22
C ASP A 199 -5.14 -10.62 -19.71
N GLU A 200 -5.36 -11.76 -20.35
CA GLU A 200 -6.34 -12.78 -19.97
C GLU A 200 -5.82 -13.75 -18.91
N SER A 201 -4.53 -13.68 -18.56
CA SER A 201 -3.96 -14.57 -17.55
C SER A 201 -4.39 -14.22 -16.12
N SER A 202 -4.25 -15.19 -15.23
CA SER A 202 -4.48 -15.05 -13.80
C SER A 202 -3.14 -14.96 -13.06
N TRP A 203 -2.68 -13.73 -12.82
CA TRP A 203 -1.42 -13.51 -12.14
C TRP A 203 -1.54 -13.84 -10.65
N ALA A 204 -0.79 -14.86 -10.19
CA ALA A 204 -0.96 -15.44 -8.87
C ALA A 204 -0.90 -14.44 -7.70
N ARG A 205 0.05 -13.49 -7.71
CA ARG A 205 0.11 -12.47 -6.65
C ARG A 205 -1.06 -11.49 -6.72
N GLY A 206 -1.56 -11.18 -7.91
CA GLY A 206 -2.77 -10.37 -8.08
C GLY A 206 -4.01 -11.08 -7.54
N GLN A 207 -4.15 -12.38 -7.79
CA GLN A 207 -5.22 -13.17 -7.19
C GLN A 207 -5.17 -13.17 -5.66
N ALA A 208 -3.96 -13.18 -5.08
CA ALA A 208 -3.79 -13.14 -3.64
C ALA A 208 -4.11 -11.76 -3.01
N TRP A 209 -4.08 -10.68 -3.81
CA TRP A 209 -4.44 -9.33 -3.35
C TRP A 209 -5.92 -9.01 -3.45
N GLY A 210 -6.62 -9.69 -4.36
CA GLY A 210 -8.06 -9.52 -4.57
C GLY A 210 -8.89 -9.99 -3.39
#